data_AF-A0A232EVR7-F1
#
_entry.id   AF-A0A232EVR7-F1
#
_cell.length_a   1.000
_cell.length_b   1.000
_cell.length_c   1.000
_cell.angle_alpha   90.00
_cell.angle_beta   90.00
_cell.angle_gamma   90.00
#
_symmetry.space_group_name_H-M   'P 1'
#
loop_
_entity.id
_entity.type
_entity.pdbx_description
1 polymer ?
#
loop_
_entity_poly.entity_id
_entity_poly.type
_entity_poly.pdbx_seq_one_letter_code
_entity_poly.pdbx_strand_id
1 'polypeptide(L)'
;VFFISGRSNESSYSNFIILREFIADSTALSVREKVSFFYYILAWIVLVAKVSFIMEEMKIVQLDVQDVRFPTSLKSDGSDAMHTDPDYSCAYVTIKTNENVSGYGMTFTLGRGTEIVVLACKTMSKMVVGLKPQDIFKDFASFWRKLTSESQLRWIGPEKGVTHLATAAIINALWDLWARIEEKPLWKLLVDLSPEQLVSAIDFRYITDVVTKQEALELLRSQQSVKASREAALLQKGYPAYTTQVGWLGYSDVKVRELCAKYLDLGFTAFKAKVGQDLKDDTRRCGLIREAIGYDKTLMVDANQIWEVEEAVDWMKQLAKFKPLWIEEPTSPDDVLGHARIAKELRPLGIGVATGEMCANRVIFKQMLQAGALDYCQIDSARIGGVNEILAVYLMAKKLNVPVCPHAGGVGLCEMVQHLQMWDFVSLTGTTEKRLIEYVDQQHEHFEDPAVVQKAHYMPPSKPGYSTKFKDESLRDYVYPAGREWQRMFKEGVFPAPTD
;
A
#
# COMPACT_ATOMS: atom_id res chain seq x y z
N VAL A 1 -11.89 -27.69 36.31
CA VAL A 1 -11.67 -27.13 34.95
C VAL A 1 -11.10 -25.71 34.97
N PHE A 2 -10.99 -25.02 36.13
CA PHE A 2 -10.55 -23.62 36.23
C PHE A 2 -9.04 -23.38 36.50
N PHE A 3 -8.17 -24.34 36.18
CA PHE A 3 -6.73 -24.23 36.46
C PHE A 3 -5.87 -24.51 35.23
N ILE A 4 -6.24 -23.99 34.05
CA ILE A 4 -5.37 -24.04 32.88
C ILE A 4 -5.53 -22.73 32.07
N SER A 5 -4.71 -21.74 32.41
CA SER A 5 -4.14 -20.70 31.51
C SER A 5 -3.58 -19.58 32.39
N GLY A 6 -2.41 -19.82 32.96
CA GLY A 6 -1.60 -18.74 33.52
C GLY A 6 -1.11 -17.87 32.36
N ARG A 7 -1.63 -16.64 32.29
CA ARG A 7 -1.39 -15.55 31.31
C ARG A 7 -2.55 -15.29 30.35
N SER A 8 -3.67 -14.84 30.91
CA SER A 8 -4.51 -13.84 30.24
C SER A 8 -4.30 -12.50 30.94
N ASN A 9 -4.34 -11.40 30.19
CA ASN A 9 -4.18 -10.01 30.65
C ASN A 9 -4.67 -9.81 32.09
N GLU A 10 -3.79 -9.37 33.00
CA GLU A 10 -4.13 -9.07 34.40
C GLU A 10 -5.36 -8.13 34.50
N SER A 11 -5.54 -7.23 33.52
CA SER A 11 -6.70 -6.33 33.45
C SER A 11 -8.04 -7.06 33.29
N SER A 12 -8.09 -8.18 32.55
CA SER A 12 -9.34 -8.92 32.28
C SER A 12 -9.81 -9.68 33.52
N TYR A 13 -8.87 -10.26 34.28
CA TYR A 13 -9.15 -10.96 35.52
C TYR A 13 -9.52 -9.99 36.65
N SER A 14 -8.85 -8.85 36.76
CA SER A 14 -9.21 -7.79 37.71
C SER A 14 -10.59 -7.20 37.42
N ASN A 15 -10.91 -6.93 36.15
CA ASN A 15 -12.25 -6.45 35.75
C ASN A 15 -13.36 -7.47 36.04
N PHE A 16 -13.06 -8.78 35.92
CA PHE A 16 -14.01 -9.83 36.27
C PHE A 16 -14.30 -9.89 37.79
N ILE A 17 -13.28 -9.76 38.63
CA ILE A 17 -13.47 -9.74 40.09
C ILE A 17 -14.35 -8.54 40.49
N ILE A 18 -14.08 -7.36 39.92
CA ILE A 18 -14.86 -6.14 40.17
C ILE A 18 -16.32 -6.28 39.71
N LEU A 19 -16.56 -6.81 38.50
CA LEU A 19 -17.92 -7.03 38.00
C LEU A 19 -18.70 -8.04 38.85
N ARG A 20 -18.01 -9.10 39.30
CA ARG A 20 -18.58 -10.16 40.13
C ARG A 20 -19.01 -9.62 41.49
N GLU A 21 -18.18 -8.82 42.13
CA GLU A 21 -18.46 -8.18 43.43
C GLU A 21 -19.64 -7.19 43.29
N PHE A 22 -19.63 -6.36 42.24
CA PHE A 22 -20.71 -5.40 41.98
C PHE A 22 -22.09 -6.06 41.79
N ILE A 23 -22.14 -7.19 41.05
CA ILE A 23 -23.39 -7.93 40.81
C ILE A 23 -23.86 -8.66 42.08
N ALA A 24 -22.92 -9.18 42.88
CA ALA A 24 -23.22 -9.85 44.15
C ALA A 24 -23.84 -8.87 45.16
N ASP A 25 -23.29 -7.66 45.28
CA ASP A 25 -23.70 -6.66 46.27
C ASP A 25 -24.90 -5.79 45.85
N SER A 26 -25.32 -5.85 44.57
CA SER A 26 -26.48 -5.09 44.10
C SER A 26 -27.78 -5.54 44.78
N THR A 27 -28.43 -4.64 45.52
CA THR A 27 -29.75 -4.87 46.14
C THR A 27 -30.91 -4.68 45.15
N ALA A 28 -30.63 -4.13 43.96
CA ALA A 28 -31.61 -3.84 42.92
C ALA A 28 -31.92 -5.05 42.01
N LEU A 29 -31.12 -6.11 42.08
CA LEU A 29 -31.28 -7.33 41.27
C LEU A 29 -31.86 -8.47 42.10
N SER A 30 -32.88 -9.14 41.59
CA SER A 30 -33.40 -10.38 42.17
C SER A 30 -32.35 -11.50 42.08
N VAL A 31 -32.50 -12.52 42.94
CA VAL A 31 -31.61 -13.71 42.93
C VAL A 31 -31.56 -14.37 41.54
N ARG A 32 -32.69 -14.41 40.81
CA ARG A 32 -32.77 -15.00 39.47
C ARG A 32 -31.98 -14.18 38.44
N GLU A 33 -32.03 -12.86 38.52
CA GLU A 33 -31.28 -11.98 37.61
C GLU A 33 -29.78 -12.06 37.88
N LYS A 34 -29.35 -12.06 39.15
CA LYS A 34 -27.95 -12.27 39.52
C LYS A 34 -27.40 -13.57 38.95
N VAL A 35 -28.13 -14.68 39.11
CA VAL A 35 -27.74 -15.98 38.53
C VAL A 35 -27.62 -15.89 37.01
N SER A 36 -28.56 -15.24 36.33
CA SER A 36 -28.52 -15.07 34.87
C SER A 36 -27.30 -14.27 34.42
N PHE A 37 -26.98 -13.14 35.08
CA PHE A 37 -25.77 -12.37 34.82
C PHE A 37 -24.49 -13.19 35.02
N PHE A 38 -24.43 -13.99 36.09
CA PHE A 38 -23.30 -14.90 36.31
C PHE A 38 -23.13 -15.91 35.17
N TYR A 39 -24.21 -16.48 34.65
CA TYR A 39 -24.16 -17.37 33.49
C TYR A 39 -23.69 -16.64 32.22
N TYR A 40 -24.15 -15.41 31.96
CA TYR A 40 -23.69 -14.61 30.83
C TYR A 40 -22.19 -14.29 30.91
N ILE A 41 -21.71 -13.89 32.10
CA ILE A 41 -20.29 -13.61 32.30
C ILE A 41 -19.46 -14.88 32.17
N LEU A 42 -19.91 -16.00 32.73
CA LEU A 42 -19.21 -17.29 32.59
C LEU A 42 -19.16 -17.74 31.14
N ALA A 43 -20.26 -17.61 30.40
CA ALA A 43 -20.31 -17.91 28.97
C ALA A 43 -19.37 -17.00 28.17
N TRP A 44 -19.32 -15.70 28.51
CA TRP A 44 -18.39 -14.74 27.91
C TRP A 44 -16.93 -15.09 28.22
N ILE A 45 -16.57 -15.44 29.46
CA ILE A 45 -15.21 -15.89 29.82
C ILE A 45 -14.84 -17.15 29.05
N VAL A 46 -15.72 -18.14 28.98
CA VAL A 46 -15.46 -19.38 28.24
C VAL A 46 -15.26 -19.07 26.75
N LEU A 47 -16.05 -18.15 26.20
CA LEU A 47 -15.90 -17.69 24.81
C LEU A 47 -14.56 -16.97 24.60
N VAL A 48 -14.21 -16.01 25.47
CA VAL A 48 -12.94 -15.26 25.40
C VAL A 48 -11.74 -16.19 25.57
N ALA A 49 -11.80 -17.14 26.51
CA ALA A 49 -10.75 -18.13 26.72
C ALA A 49 -10.63 -19.07 25.51
N LYS A 50 -11.75 -19.48 24.91
CA LYS A 50 -11.76 -20.30 23.70
C LYS A 50 -11.19 -19.56 22.50
N VAL A 51 -11.56 -18.31 22.28
CA VAL A 51 -11.01 -17.46 21.22
C VAL A 51 -9.51 -17.24 21.43
N SER A 52 -9.10 -16.90 22.66
CA SER A 52 -7.69 -16.73 23.01
C SER A 52 -6.88 -18.01 22.76
N PHE A 53 -7.42 -19.17 23.14
CA PHE A 53 -6.80 -20.47 22.90
C PHE A 53 -6.71 -20.82 21.40
N ILE A 54 -7.76 -20.56 20.61
CA ILE A 54 -7.74 -20.78 19.16
C ILE A 54 -6.68 -19.90 18.50
N MET A 55 -6.61 -18.62 18.88
CA MET A 55 -5.60 -17.73 18.32
C MET A 55 -4.17 -18.13 18.75
N GLU A 56 -4.00 -18.70 19.95
CA GLU A 56 -2.71 -19.16 20.45
C GLU A 56 -2.23 -20.45 19.76
N GLU A 57 -3.14 -21.30 19.28
CA GLU A 57 -2.82 -22.52 18.54
C GLU A 57 -2.86 -22.39 17.00
N MET A 58 -3.28 -21.22 16.49
CA MET A 58 -3.28 -20.93 15.05
C MET A 58 -1.85 -21.01 14.48
N LYS A 59 -1.71 -21.74 13.37
CA LYS A 59 -0.46 -21.94 12.63
C LYS A 59 -0.67 -21.70 11.16
N ILE A 60 0.34 -21.13 10.51
CA ILE A 60 0.40 -21.04 9.06
C ILE A 60 0.72 -22.43 8.52
N VAL A 61 -0.20 -23.02 7.77
CA VAL A 61 -0.05 -24.39 7.24
C VAL A 61 0.37 -24.41 5.77
N GLN A 62 0.09 -23.33 5.04
CA GLN A 62 0.42 -23.24 3.63
C GLN A 62 0.62 -21.78 3.22
N LEU A 63 1.53 -21.56 2.27
CA LEU A 63 1.66 -20.31 1.53
C LEU A 63 1.62 -20.67 0.05
N ASP A 64 0.52 -20.33 -0.61
CA ASP A 64 0.32 -20.52 -2.04
C ASP A 64 0.76 -19.26 -2.80
N VAL A 65 1.36 -19.44 -3.97
CA VAL A 65 1.86 -18.34 -4.79
C VAL A 65 1.50 -18.57 -6.26
N GLN A 66 0.76 -17.63 -6.82
CA GLN A 66 0.24 -17.67 -8.19
C GLN A 66 0.80 -16.50 -9.02
N ASP A 67 1.08 -16.78 -10.28
CA ASP A 67 1.38 -15.79 -11.31
C ASP A 67 0.06 -15.33 -11.92
N VAL A 68 -0.33 -14.06 -11.73
CA VAL A 68 -1.59 -13.52 -12.26
C VAL A 68 -1.25 -12.36 -13.18
N ARG A 69 -1.78 -12.40 -14.41
CA ARG A 69 -1.48 -11.42 -15.46
C ARG A 69 -2.74 -10.99 -16.18
N PHE A 70 -2.86 -9.69 -16.45
CA PHE A 70 -3.95 -9.08 -17.18
C PHE A 70 -3.42 -8.48 -18.50
N PRO A 71 -4.08 -8.71 -19.65
CA PRO A 71 -3.60 -8.31 -20.96
C PRO A 71 -3.87 -6.82 -21.26
N THR A 72 -3.38 -5.92 -20.39
CA THR A 72 -3.61 -4.47 -20.49
C THR A 72 -2.94 -3.84 -21.71
N SER A 73 -1.88 -4.46 -22.22
CA SER A 73 -1.19 -4.02 -23.44
C SER A 73 -2.11 -3.95 -24.66
N LEU A 74 -3.16 -4.80 -24.73
CA LEU A 74 -4.14 -4.81 -25.83
C LEU A 74 -4.91 -3.49 -25.98
N LYS A 75 -4.99 -2.68 -24.93
CA LYS A 75 -5.67 -1.37 -24.93
C LYS A 75 -4.70 -0.20 -24.71
N SER A 76 -3.38 -0.48 -24.68
CA SER A 76 -2.34 0.48 -24.29
C SER A 76 -2.54 1.08 -22.89
N ASP A 77 -3.29 0.37 -22.05
CA ASP A 77 -3.57 0.77 -20.68
C ASP A 77 -2.28 0.67 -19.86
N GLY A 78 -1.90 1.76 -19.18
CA GLY A 78 -0.66 1.83 -18.41
C GLY A 78 0.60 2.20 -19.20
N SER A 79 0.48 2.45 -20.52
CA SER A 79 1.63 2.79 -21.37
C SER A 79 2.27 4.14 -21.00
N ASP A 80 3.60 4.15 -20.89
CA ASP A 80 4.40 5.32 -20.56
C ASP A 80 5.70 5.41 -21.40
N ALA A 81 6.56 6.38 -21.07
CA ALA A 81 7.76 6.67 -21.85
C ALA A 81 8.80 5.53 -21.85
N MET A 82 8.82 4.72 -20.80
CA MET A 82 9.74 3.62 -20.58
C MET A 82 9.07 2.25 -20.84
N HIS A 83 7.82 2.11 -20.39
CA HIS A 83 7.03 0.87 -20.46
C HIS A 83 5.91 1.03 -21.48
N THR A 84 6.18 0.64 -22.73
CA THR A 84 5.26 0.89 -23.85
C THR A 84 4.11 -0.12 -23.98
N ASP A 85 4.31 -1.35 -23.48
CA ASP A 85 3.39 -2.49 -23.64
C ASP A 85 3.18 -3.28 -22.32
N PRO A 86 2.85 -2.62 -21.20
CA PRO A 86 2.72 -3.32 -19.92
C PRO A 86 1.50 -4.24 -19.90
N ASP A 87 1.70 -5.48 -19.45
CA ASP A 87 0.63 -6.38 -19.02
C ASP A 87 0.61 -6.40 -17.49
N TYR A 88 -0.29 -5.61 -16.89
CA TYR A 88 -0.40 -5.50 -15.44
C TYR A 88 -0.52 -6.88 -14.81
N SER A 89 0.41 -7.17 -13.91
CA SER A 89 0.61 -8.50 -13.36
C SER A 89 0.97 -8.42 -11.88
N CYS A 90 0.87 -9.55 -11.20
CA CYS A 90 1.33 -9.65 -9.84
C CYS A 90 1.75 -11.07 -9.47
N ALA A 91 2.71 -11.19 -8.56
CA ALA A 91 2.89 -12.41 -7.79
C ALA A 91 1.92 -12.38 -6.61
N TYR A 92 0.86 -13.18 -6.70
CA TYR A 92 -0.22 -13.23 -5.71
C TYR A 92 0.07 -14.30 -4.65
N VAL A 93 0.04 -13.92 -3.38
CA VAL A 93 0.35 -14.78 -2.22
C VAL A 93 -0.91 -14.99 -1.39
N THR A 94 -1.23 -16.27 -1.10
CA THR A 94 -2.28 -16.65 -0.14
C THR A 94 -1.67 -17.45 1.01
N ILE A 95 -1.73 -16.91 2.23
CA ILE A 95 -1.33 -17.57 3.47
C ILE A 95 -2.57 -18.25 4.07
N LYS A 96 -2.54 -19.58 4.21
CA LYS A 96 -3.61 -20.34 4.85
C LYS A 96 -3.19 -20.77 6.24
N THR A 97 -4.12 -20.68 7.18
CA THR A 97 -3.92 -21.19 8.55
C THR A 97 -4.61 -22.55 8.72
N ASN A 98 -4.34 -23.24 9.84
CA ASN A 98 -5.11 -24.42 10.24
C ASN A 98 -6.54 -24.08 10.70
N GLU A 99 -6.85 -22.80 10.79
CA GLU A 99 -8.19 -22.27 11.04
C GLU A 99 -8.78 -21.74 9.71
N ASN A 100 -10.08 -21.43 9.70
CA ASN A 100 -10.77 -20.92 8.51
C ASN A 100 -10.50 -19.42 8.24
N VAL A 101 -9.25 -18.98 8.42
CA VAL A 101 -8.79 -17.62 8.15
C VAL A 101 -7.55 -17.67 7.27
N SER A 102 -7.52 -16.84 6.24
CA SER A 102 -6.41 -16.72 5.29
C SER A 102 -6.01 -15.27 5.11
N GLY A 103 -4.74 -15.03 4.81
CA GLY A 103 -4.20 -13.73 4.42
C GLY A 103 -3.85 -13.68 2.95
N TYR A 104 -4.03 -12.53 2.33
CA TYR A 104 -3.81 -12.30 0.90
C TYR A 104 -2.89 -11.11 0.69
N GLY A 105 -1.92 -11.24 -0.21
CA GLY A 105 -0.97 -10.18 -0.51
C GLY A 105 -0.46 -10.30 -1.93
N MET A 106 0.15 -9.24 -2.43
CA MET A 106 0.74 -9.23 -3.76
C MET A 106 1.88 -8.23 -3.87
N THR A 107 2.66 -8.41 -4.92
CA THR A 107 3.57 -7.40 -5.45
C THR A 107 3.33 -7.28 -6.95
N PHE A 108 3.49 -6.07 -7.47
CA PHE A 108 3.11 -5.68 -8.83
C PHE A 108 4.28 -5.82 -9.81
N THR A 109 3.96 -6.25 -11.03
CA THR A 109 4.87 -6.45 -12.16
C THR A 109 4.16 -6.11 -13.48
N LEU A 110 4.91 -6.08 -14.60
CA LEU A 110 4.41 -5.70 -15.93
C LEU A 110 4.40 -6.90 -16.92
N GLY A 111 4.13 -8.11 -16.44
CA GLY A 111 4.02 -9.31 -17.29
C GLY A 111 5.23 -10.21 -17.17
N ARG A 112 6.19 -10.09 -18.10
CA ARG A 112 7.42 -10.89 -18.10
C ARG A 112 8.22 -10.67 -16.80
N GLY A 113 8.77 -11.73 -16.22
CA GLY A 113 9.51 -11.70 -14.96
C GLY A 113 8.64 -11.94 -13.71
N THR A 114 7.31 -11.93 -13.83
CA THR A 114 6.40 -12.29 -12.72
C THR A 114 6.68 -13.69 -12.20
N GLU A 115 6.99 -14.63 -13.10
CA GLU A 115 7.34 -16.01 -12.77
C GLU A 115 8.58 -16.11 -11.87
N ILE A 116 9.52 -15.17 -12.01
CA ILE A 116 10.76 -15.11 -11.21
C ILE A 116 10.42 -14.63 -9.79
N VAL A 117 9.54 -13.63 -9.66
CA VAL A 117 9.06 -13.16 -8.35
C VAL A 117 8.25 -14.25 -7.64
N VAL A 118 7.41 -14.98 -8.37
CA VAL A 118 6.68 -16.14 -7.86
C VAL A 118 7.65 -17.20 -7.31
N LEU A 119 8.74 -17.49 -8.03
CA LEU A 119 9.77 -18.43 -7.57
C LEU A 119 10.48 -17.93 -6.30
N ALA A 120 10.76 -16.63 -6.20
CA ALA A 120 11.32 -16.03 -5.00
C ALA A 120 10.36 -16.16 -3.80
N CYS A 121 9.07 -15.84 -3.97
CA CYS A 121 8.05 -16.06 -2.93
C CYS A 121 7.98 -17.52 -2.49
N LYS A 122 7.97 -18.46 -3.43
CA LYS A 122 7.96 -19.92 -3.13
C LYS A 122 9.21 -20.33 -2.35
N THR A 123 10.38 -19.81 -2.69
CA THR A 123 11.62 -20.06 -1.97
C THR A 123 11.54 -19.54 -0.53
N MET A 124 11.03 -18.33 -0.34
CA MET A 124 10.93 -17.65 0.96
C MET A 124 9.82 -18.22 1.84
N SER A 125 8.82 -18.88 1.26
CA SER A 125 7.68 -19.48 1.98
C SER A 125 8.09 -20.45 3.10
N LYS A 126 9.23 -21.14 2.95
CA LYS A 126 9.80 -22.07 3.93
C LYS A 126 10.13 -21.41 5.27
N MET A 127 10.35 -20.10 5.28
CA MET A 127 10.60 -19.34 6.50
C MET A 127 9.33 -18.92 7.23
N VAL A 128 8.16 -19.10 6.60
CA VAL A 128 6.84 -18.65 7.07
C VAL A 128 5.97 -19.82 7.51
N VAL A 129 5.92 -20.89 6.71
CA VAL A 129 5.09 -22.07 6.98
C VAL A 129 5.53 -22.76 8.27
N GLY A 130 4.55 -23.13 9.10
CA GLY A 130 4.73 -23.74 10.41
C GLY A 130 4.80 -22.76 11.58
N LEU A 131 4.94 -21.45 11.31
CA LEU A 131 4.95 -20.42 12.35
C LEU A 131 3.53 -20.10 12.84
N LYS A 132 3.43 -19.66 14.09
CA LYS A 132 2.20 -19.08 14.65
C LYS A 132 2.11 -17.59 14.26
N PRO A 133 1.01 -17.11 13.65
CA PRO A 133 0.87 -15.69 13.29
C PRO A 133 1.11 -14.75 14.47
N GLN A 134 0.63 -15.09 15.66
CA GLN A 134 0.84 -14.26 16.86
C GLN A 134 2.31 -14.05 17.21
N ASP A 135 3.16 -15.07 17.02
CA ASP A 135 4.59 -14.96 17.32
C ASP A 135 5.27 -14.02 16.33
N ILE A 136 4.80 -13.99 15.08
CA ILE A 136 5.22 -13.02 14.07
C ILE A 136 4.79 -11.62 14.50
N PHE A 137 3.51 -11.39 14.81
CA PHE A 137 2.99 -10.05 15.08
C PHE A 137 3.54 -9.43 16.37
N LYS A 138 3.88 -10.25 17.39
CA LYS A 138 4.51 -9.78 18.65
C LYS A 138 5.93 -9.24 18.45
N ASP A 139 6.66 -9.72 17.45
CA ASP A 139 8.04 -9.31 17.15
C ASP A 139 8.25 -9.14 15.62
N PHE A 140 7.36 -8.35 15.02
CA PHE A 140 7.24 -8.29 13.56
C PHE A 140 8.49 -7.68 12.90
N ALA A 141 9.17 -6.71 13.54
CA ALA A 141 10.44 -6.18 13.02
C ALA A 141 11.53 -7.27 12.93
N SER A 142 11.61 -8.18 13.91
CA SER A 142 12.62 -9.25 13.87
C SER A 142 12.26 -10.32 12.86
N PHE A 143 10.98 -10.67 12.72
CA PHE A 143 10.54 -11.56 11.63
C PHE A 143 10.80 -10.94 10.25
N TRP A 144 10.47 -9.67 10.06
CA TRP A 144 10.76 -8.93 8.85
C TRP A 144 12.25 -8.98 8.52
N ARG A 145 13.11 -8.72 9.50
CA ARG A 145 14.58 -8.81 9.35
C ARG A 145 15.05 -10.21 9.02
N LYS A 146 14.45 -11.25 9.60
CA LYS A 146 14.76 -12.65 9.25
C LYS A 146 14.47 -12.92 7.78
N LEU A 147 13.37 -12.37 7.26
CA LEU A 147 12.97 -12.53 5.86
C LEU A 147 13.89 -11.76 4.89
N THR A 148 14.24 -10.51 5.23
CA THR A 148 15.03 -9.62 4.35
C THR A 148 16.54 -9.76 4.50
N SER A 149 16.99 -10.35 5.60
CA SER A 149 18.40 -10.50 5.96
C SER A 149 18.81 -11.95 6.21
N GLU A 150 18.06 -12.92 5.64
CA GLU A 150 18.52 -14.31 5.56
C GLU A 150 19.90 -14.33 4.89
N SER A 151 20.83 -15.09 5.48
CA SER A 151 22.26 -15.04 5.22
C SER A 151 22.65 -15.16 3.74
N GLN A 152 21.92 -15.95 2.95
CA GLN A 152 22.19 -16.19 1.54
C GLN A 152 21.27 -15.35 0.66
N LEU A 153 19.97 -15.33 0.95
CA LEU A 153 18.99 -14.61 0.11
C LEU A 153 19.22 -13.09 0.10
N ARG A 154 19.77 -12.52 1.17
CA ARG A 154 20.14 -11.11 1.18
C ARG A 154 21.21 -10.76 0.14
N TRP A 155 22.02 -11.72 -0.30
CA TRP A 155 23.11 -11.47 -1.24
C TRP A 155 22.60 -11.12 -2.66
N ILE A 156 21.42 -11.61 -3.03
CA ILE A 156 20.78 -11.34 -4.32
C ILE A 156 19.82 -10.12 -4.28
N GLY A 157 19.87 -9.34 -3.20
CA GLY A 157 19.25 -8.01 -3.09
C GLY A 157 20.36 -7.01 -2.76
N PRO A 158 20.66 -6.76 -1.47
CA PRO A 158 19.79 -6.86 -0.29
C PRO A 158 18.72 -5.76 -0.30
N GLU A 159 17.53 -6.07 0.20
CA GLU A 159 16.42 -5.12 0.34
C GLU A 159 16.16 -4.33 -0.97
N LYS A 160 16.19 -5.01 -2.13
CA LYS A 160 15.87 -4.45 -3.46
C LYS A 160 15.51 -5.54 -4.47
N GLY A 161 14.86 -5.16 -5.56
CA GLY A 161 14.59 -6.05 -6.70
C GLY A 161 13.70 -7.24 -6.36
N VAL A 162 13.87 -8.35 -7.08
CA VAL A 162 12.98 -9.53 -7.05
C VAL A 162 12.75 -10.08 -5.64
N THR A 163 13.78 -10.23 -4.82
CA THR A 163 13.64 -10.77 -3.46
C THR A 163 12.90 -9.83 -2.52
N HIS A 164 12.99 -8.53 -2.77
CA HIS A 164 12.29 -7.53 -1.96
C HIS A 164 10.83 -7.36 -2.40
N LEU A 165 10.54 -7.51 -3.69
CA LEU A 165 9.17 -7.67 -4.19
C LEU A 165 8.50 -8.92 -3.59
N ALA A 166 9.23 -10.04 -3.55
CA ALA A 166 8.73 -11.25 -2.90
C ALA A 166 8.49 -11.04 -1.38
N THR A 167 9.39 -10.31 -0.72
CA THR A 167 9.20 -9.87 0.67
C THR A 167 7.90 -9.05 0.80
N ALA A 168 7.70 -8.06 -0.07
CA ALA A 168 6.51 -7.20 -0.06
C ALA A 168 5.22 -8.03 -0.13
N ALA A 169 5.12 -8.96 -1.08
CA ALA A 169 3.95 -9.82 -1.24
C ALA A 169 3.65 -10.66 0.01
N ILE A 170 4.68 -11.27 0.61
CA ILE A 170 4.53 -12.09 1.82
C ILE A 170 4.16 -11.24 3.04
N ILE A 171 4.85 -10.11 3.25
CA ILE A 171 4.59 -9.22 4.37
C ILE A 171 3.19 -8.60 4.27
N ASN A 172 2.77 -8.18 3.08
CA ASN A 172 1.42 -7.67 2.85
C ASN A 172 0.36 -8.74 3.14
N ALA A 173 0.60 -10.01 2.77
CA ALA A 173 -0.29 -11.11 3.10
C ALA A 173 -0.40 -11.37 4.62
N LEU A 174 0.70 -11.17 5.37
CA LEU A 174 0.70 -11.27 6.83
C LEU A 174 -0.07 -10.11 7.49
N TRP A 175 0.02 -8.90 6.94
CA TRP A 175 -0.79 -7.77 7.42
C TRP A 175 -2.27 -7.92 7.10
N ASP A 176 -2.61 -8.42 5.92
CA ASP A 176 -3.99 -8.78 5.59
C ASP A 176 -4.52 -9.89 6.52
N LEU A 177 -3.71 -10.92 6.80
CA LEU A 177 -4.06 -11.96 7.77
C LEU A 177 -4.35 -11.37 9.15
N TRP A 178 -3.49 -10.47 9.64
CA TRP A 178 -3.69 -9.84 10.94
C TRP A 178 -4.98 -9.02 10.97
N ALA A 179 -5.21 -8.21 9.94
CA ALA A 179 -6.42 -7.39 9.80
C ALA A 179 -7.70 -8.25 9.77
N ARG A 180 -7.66 -9.42 9.13
CA ARG A 180 -8.78 -10.38 9.10
C ARG A 180 -9.00 -11.07 10.44
N ILE A 181 -7.93 -11.46 11.14
CA ILE A 181 -8.01 -12.03 12.49
C ILE A 181 -8.67 -11.03 13.46
N GLU A 182 -8.35 -9.75 13.32
CA GLU A 182 -8.90 -8.66 14.15
C GLU A 182 -10.24 -8.11 13.61
N GLU A 183 -10.78 -8.69 12.53
CA GLU A 183 -12.02 -8.29 11.87
C GLU A 183 -12.08 -6.80 11.50
N LYS A 184 -10.96 -6.24 11.02
CA LYS A 184 -10.82 -4.82 10.67
C LYS A 184 -10.23 -4.62 9.28
N PRO A 185 -10.62 -3.55 8.55
CA PRO A 185 -9.82 -3.10 7.41
C PRO A 185 -8.42 -2.68 7.91
N LEU A 186 -7.38 -2.87 7.11
CA LEU A 186 -6.00 -2.67 7.56
C LEU A 186 -5.76 -1.24 8.08
N TRP A 187 -6.36 -0.21 7.49
CA TRP A 187 -6.15 1.17 7.93
C TRP A 187 -6.63 1.35 9.38
N LYS A 188 -7.73 0.68 9.72
CA LYS A 188 -8.30 0.70 11.06
C LYS A 188 -7.49 -0.14 12.04
N LEU A 189 -6.98 -1.30 11.61
CA LEU A 189 -6.00 -2.07 12.42
C LEU A 189 -4.79 -1.19 12.76
N LEU A 190 -4.17 -0.55 11.77
CA LEU A 190 -3.00 0.31 11.98
C LEU A 190 -3.33 1.52 12.86
N VAL A 191 -4.53 2.09 12.73
CA VAL A 191 -5.01 3.16 13.62
C VAL A 191 -5.19 2.64 15.05
N ASP A 192 -5.68 1.42 15.26
CA ASP A 192 -5.98 0.92 16.60
C ASP A 192 -4.76 0.39 17.37
N LEU A 193 -3.68 0.03 16.67
CA LEU A 193 -2.43 -0.35 17.31
C LEU A 193 -1.85 0.80 18.16
N SER A 194 -1.30 0.45 19.31
CA SER A 194 -0.58 1.42 20.14
C SER A 194 0.67 1.93 19.41
N PRO A 195 1.17 3.14 19.72
CA PRO A 195 2.45 3.62 19.21
C PRO A 195 3.59 2.59 19.36
N GLU A 196 3.63 1.89 20.49
CA GLU A 196 4.63 0.87 20.79
C GLU A 196 4.51 -0.35 19.87
N GLN A 197 3.29 -0.81 19.58
CA GLN A 197 3.04 -1.93 18.68
C GLN A 197 3.37 -1.58 17.22
N LEU A 198 3.02 -0.37 16.76
CA LEU A 198 3.39 0.11 15.42
C LEU A 198 4.92 0.19 15.29
N VAL A 199 5.58 0.81 16.27
CA VAL A 199 7.03 0.98 16.25
C VAL A 199 7.76 -0.36 16.40
N SER A 200 7.19 -1.36 17.10
CA SER A 200 7.79 -2.71 17.16
C SER A 200 7.70 -3.49 15.85
N ALA A 201 6.89 -3.04 14.89
CA ALA A 201 6.86 -3.63 13.56
C ALA A 201 7.97 -3.10 12.63
N ILE A 202 8.68 -2.03 13.01
CA ILE A 202 9.62 -1.33 12.12
C ILE A 202 11.07 -1.73 12.42
N ASP A 203 11.83 -2.08 11.38
CA ASP A 203 13.28 -2.23 11.48
C ASP A 203 13.99 -0.88 11.25
N PHE A 204 14.49 -0.28 12.34
CA PHE A 204 15.20 1.01 12.33
C PHE A 204 16.65 0.93 11.83
N ARG A 205 17.16 -0.26 11.50
CA ARG A 205 18.52 -0.40 10.96
C ARG A 205 18.70 0.51 9.73
N TYR A 206 19.78 1.31 9.77
CA TYR A 206 20.21 2.28 8.73
C TYR A 206 19.40 3.58 8.59
N ILE A 207 18.40 3.81 9.44
CA ILE A 207 17.59 5.05 9.42
C ILE A 207 17.62 5.85 10.73
N THR A 208 18.32 5.37 11.76
CA THR A 208 18.39 6.03 13.09
C THR A 208 19.06 7.41 13.05
N ASP A 209 19.86 7.69 12.03
CA ASP A 209 20.46 9.00 11.76
C ASP A 209 19.44 10.02 11.20
N VAL A 210 18.27 9.55 10.74
CA VAL A 210 17.14 10.40 10.39
C VAL A 210 16.05 10.31 11.42
N VAL A 211 15.54 9.11 11.76
CA VAL A 211 14.47 8.93 12.74
C VAL A 211 14.79 7.77 13.68
N THR A 212 14.87 8.06 14.97
CA THR A 212 15.08 7.05 16.01
C THR A 212 13.75 6.39 16.42
N LYS A 213 13.85 5.23 17.07
CA LYS A 213 12.68 4.55 17.67
C LYS A 213 11.92 5.47 18.64
N GLN A 214 12.65 6.25 19.44
CA GLN A 214 12.07 7.14 20.44
C GLN A 214 11.32 8.32 19.79
N GLU A 215 11.91 8.94 18.77
CA GLU A 215 11.26 10.03 18.03
C GLU A 215 10.01 9.53 17.28
N ALA A 216 10.05 8.32 16.73
CA ALA A 216 8.86 7.70 16.12
C ALA A 216 7.72 7.53 17.13
N LEU A 217 8.04 7.07 18.36
CA LEU A 217 7.05 6.98 19.44
C LEU A 217 6.48 8.34 19.81
N GLU A 218 7.32 9.37 19.90
CA GLU A 218 6.90 10.74 20.22
C GLU A 218 5.98 11.31 19.15
N LEU A 219 6.32 11.14 17.87
CA LEU A 219 5.48 11.53 16.74
C LEU A 219 4.09 10.90 16.87
N LEU A 220 3.99 9.59 17.09
CA LEU A 220 2.71 8.86 17.16
C LEU A 220 1.92 9.15 18.45
N ARG A 221 2.60 9.31 19.59
CA ARG A 221 1.95 9.63 20.88
C ARG A 221 1.35 11.03 20.86
N SER A 222 2.03 11.98 20.21
CA SER A 222 1.54 13.36 20.10
C SER A 222 0.21 13.48 19.34
N GLN A 223 -0.16 12.48 18.54
CA GLN A 223 -1.40 12.48 17.76
C GLN A 223 -2.57 11.74 18.43
N GLN A 224 -2.36 11.05 19.57
CA GLN A 224 -3.38 10.17 20.13
C GLN A 224 -4.70 10.87 20.48
N SER A 225 -4.64 12.08 21.03
CA SER A 225 -5.83 12.84 21.44
C SER A 225 -6.71 13.30 20.27
N VAL A 226 -6.18 13.36 19.06
CA VAL A 226 -6.88 13.86 17.86
C VAL A 226 -7.28 12.77 16.86
N LYS A 227 -6.90 11.51 17.10
CA LYS A 227 -7.22 10.39 16.20
C LYS A 227 -8.72 10.23 15.97
N ALA A 228 -9.53 10.29 17.02
CA ALA A 228 -10.98 10.07 16.92
C ALA A 228 -11.68 11.10 16.00
N SER A 229 -11.30 12.38 16.08
CA SER A 229 -11.89 13.42 15.22
C SER A 229 -11.43 13.29 13.77
N ARG A 230 -10.17 12.91 13.54
CA ARG A 230 -9.64 12.65 12.19
C ARG A 230 -10.25 11.41 11.56
N GLU A 231 -10.43 10.34 12.33
CA GLU A 231 -11.12 9.13 11.87
C GLU A 231 -12.57 9.45 11.44
N ALA A 232 -13.30 10.22 12.25
CA ALA A 232 -14.65 10.66 11.89
C ALA A 232 -14.65 11.52 10.60
N ALA A 233 -13.69 12.44 10.45
CA ALA A 233 -13.56 13.25 9.25
C ALA A 233 -13.22 12.41 8.00
N LEU A 234 -12.34 11.41 8.16
CA LEU A 234 -11.98 10.48 7.09
C LEU A 234 -13.19 9.65 6.64
N LEU A 235 -13.96 9.10 7.57
CA LEU A 235 -15.17 8.34 7.27
C LEU A 235 -16.24 9.19 6.56
N GLN A 236 -16.33 10.48 6.88
CA GLN A 236 -17.29 11.39 6.26
C GLN A 236 -16.86 11.87 4.86
N LYS A 237 -15.58 12.20 4.69
CA LYS A 237 -15.09 12.92 3.50
C LYS A 237 -14.30 12.06 2.52
N GLY A 238 -13.77 10.92 2.97
CA GLY A 238 -12.75 10.18 2.25
C GLY A 238 -11.41 10.92 2.19
N TYR A 239 -10.48 10.37 1.40
CA TYR A 239 -9.15 10.91 1.18
C TYR A 239 -9.00 11.42 -0.26
N PRO A 240 -8.55 12.66 -0.52
CA PRO A 240 -8.51 13.21 -1.87
C PRO A 240 -7.60 12.42 -2.82
N ALA A 241 -8.06 12.27 -4.06
CA ALA A 241 -7.39 11.57 -5.13
C ALA A 241 -6.99 12.50 -6.28
N TYR A 242 -5.95 12.10 -7.02
CA TYR A 242 -5.66 12.64 -8.36
C TYR A 242 -5.74 11.51 -9.39
N THR A 243 -6.00 11.82 -10.66
CA THR A 243 -6.13 10.77 -11.69
C THR A 243 -4.98 10.80 -12.70
N THR A 244 -4.49 9.61 -13.03
CA THR A 244 -3.49 9.37 -14.09
C THR A 244 -4.12 8.77 -15.35
N GLN A 245 -5.42 8.43 -15.30
CA GLN A 245 -6.12 7.78 -16.41
C GLN A 245 -6.10 8.61 -17.70
N VAL A 246 -6.02 9.94 -17.59
CA VAL A 246 -5.94 10.86 -18.75
C VAL A 246 -4.57 10.84 -19.43
N GLY A 247 -3.56 10.27 -18.76
CA GLY A 247 -2.15 10.56 -19.02
C GLY A 247 -1.40 9.57 -19.88
N TRP A 248 -1.95 8.39 -20.20
CA TRP A 248 -1.25 7.32 -20.93
C TRP A 248 -0.81 7.75 -22.33
N LEU A 249 0.44 7.43 -22.72
CA LEU A 249 1.02 7.93 -23.97
C LEU A 249 0.31 7.37 -25.21
N GLY A 250 -0.19 6.13 -25.15
CA GLY A 250 -0.90 5.49 -26.26
C GLY A 250 -2.27 6.09 -26.60
N TYR A 251 -2.78 7.07 -25.84
CA TYR A 251 -4.12 7.61 -26.04
C TYR A 251 -4.18 8.75 -27.07
N SER A 252 -5.23 8.72 -27.90
CA SER A 252 -5.53 9.79 -28.85
C SER A 252 -6.02 11.07 -28.17
N ASP A 253 -5.90 12.20 -28.85
CA ASP A 253 -6.33 13.52 -28.36
C ASP A 253 -7.81 13.57 -27.98
N VAL A 254 -8.64 12.85 -28.76
CA VAL A 254 -10.07 12.73 -28.50
C VAL A 254 -10.27 12.00 -27.17
N LYS A 255 -9.58 10.87 -26.99
CA LYS A 255 -9.67 10.09 -25.76
C LYS A 255 -9.20 10.87 -24.54
N VAL A 256 -8.10 11.61 -24.64
CA VAL A 256 -7.59 12.46 -23.55
C VAL A 256 -8.64 13.50 -23.15
N ARG A 257 -9.25 14.22 -24.10
CA ARG A 257 -10.31 15.21 -23.80
C ARG A 257 -11.55 14.58 -23.16
N GLU A 258 -12.01 13.45 -23.69
CA GLU A 258 -13.14 12.71 -23.12
C GLU A 258 -12.88 12.28 -21.68
N LEU A 259 -11.67 11.79 -21.39
CA LEU A 259 -11.28 11.39 -20.03
C LEU A 259 -11.15 12.60 -19.11
N CYS A 260 -10.55 13.71 -19.57
CA CYS A 260 -10.54 14.96 -18.80
C CYS A 260 -11.97 15.38 -18.43
N ALA A 261 -12.90 15.42 -19.38
CA ALA A 261 -14.30 15.74 -19.12
C ALA A 261 -14.95 14.76 -18.13
N LYS A 262 -14.79 13.45 -18.34
CA LYS A 262 -15.30 12.41 -17.42
C LYS A 262 -14.83 12.64 -15.99
N TYR A 263 -13.53 12.85 -15.78
CA TYR A 263 -12.99 12.97 -14.43
C TYR A 263 -13.27 14.32 -13.77
N LEU A 264 -13.41 15.40 -14.55
CA LEU A 264 -13.96 16.66 -14.06
C LEU A 264 -15.40 16.48 -13.53
N ASP A 265 -16.25 15.78 -14.28
CA ASP A 265 -17.63 15.48 -13.86
C ASP A 265 -17.68 14.60 -12.60
N LEU A 266 -16.69 13.72 -12.43
CA LEU A 266 -16.50 12.91 -11.20
C LEU A 266 -15.86 13.69 -10.04
N GLY A 267 -15.59 14.99 -10.22
CA GLY A 267 -15.10 15.89 -9.17
C GLY A 267 -13.58 15.97 -9.02
N PHE A 268 -12.80 15.37 -9.94
CA PHE A 268 -11.34 15.45 -9.86
C PHE A 268 -10.84 16.86 -10.19
N THR A 269 -9.87 17.31 -9.40
CA THR A 269 -9.21 18.62 -9.57
C THR A 269 -7.70 18.50 -9.78
N ALA A 270 -7.19 17.27 -9.92
CA ALA A 270 -5.78 16.98 -10.06
C ALA A 270 -5.57 15.85 -11.08
N PHE A 271 -4.70 16.08 -12.05
CA PHE A 271 -4.51 15.25 -13.23
C PHE A 271 -3.03 15.05 -13.50
N LYS A 272 -2.60 13.82 -13.83
CA LYS A 272 -1.22 13.50 -14.20
C LYS A 272 -1.13 13.12 -15.68
N ALA A 273 -0.13 13.66 -16.37
CA ALA A 273 0.19 13.33 -17.76
C ALA A 273 1.53 12.62 -17.86
N LYS A 274 1.63 11.55 -18.67
CA LYS A 274 2.91 10.96 -19.03
C LYS A 274 3.61 11.83 -20.09
N VAL A 275 4.91 12.00 -19.97
CA VAL A 275 5.80 12.78 -20.85
C VAL A 275 7.12 12.04 -21.08
N GLY A 276 7.97 12.52 -21.98
CA GLY A 276 9.39 12.15 -22.00
C GLY A 276 9.95 11.59 -23.31
N GLN A 277 9.11 11.14 -24.25
CA GLN A 277 9.59 10.58 -25.52
C GLN A 277 9.80 11.64 -26.60
N ASP A 278 8.88 12.61 -26.73
CA ASP A 278 8.95 13.67 -27.73
C ASP A 278 8.41 14.99 -27.16
N LEU A 279 9.27 16.00 -27.10
CA LEU A 279 8.92 17.28 -26.47
C LEU A 279 7.75 18.00 -27.16
N LYS A 280 7.57 17.82 -28.47
CA LYS A 280 6.45 18.45 -29.20
C LYS A 280 5.15 17.75 -28.81
N ASP A 281 5.16 16.44 -28.71
CA ASP A 281 4.03 15.65 -28.26
C ASP A 281 3.67 15.97 -26.80
N ASP A 282 4.65 16.02 -25.92
CA ASP A 282 4.47 16.41 -24.51
C ASP A 282 3.86 17.82 -24.40
N THR A 283 4.38 18.76 -25.19
CA THR A 283 3.87 20.14 -25.24
C THR A 283 2.42 20.16 -25.71
N ARG A 284 2.10 19.39 -26.73
CA ARG A 284 0.76 19.28 -27.30
C ARG A 284 -0.20 18.66 -26.26
N ARG A 285 0.13 17.50 -25.69
CA ARG A 285 -0.67 16.79 -24.68
C ARG A 285 -0.89 17.60 -23.40
N CYS A 286 0.16 18.21 -22.86
CA CYS A 286 0.02 19.12 -21.71
C CYS A 286 -0.89 20.30 -22.04
N GLY A 287 -0.79 20.85 -23.26
CA GLY A 287 -1.68 21.89 -23.76
C GLY A 287 -3.14 21.45 -23.80
N LEU A 288 -3.41 20.24 -24.32
CA LEU A 288 -4.76 19.66 -24.38
C LEU A 288 -5.38 19.48 -23.01
N ILE A 289 -4.64 18.87 -22.08
CA ILE A 289 -5.12 18.66 -20.71
C ILE A 289 -5.36 20.01 -20.05
N ARG A 290 -4.44 20.97 -20.23
CA ARG A 290 -4.57 22.30 -19.63
C ARG A 290 -5.75 23.11 -20.19
N GLU A 291 -6.03 23.00 -21.49
CA GLU A 291 -7.23 23.55 -22.12
C GLU A 291 -8.50 22.97 -21.48
N ALA A 292 -8.54 21.66 -21.25
CA ALA A 292 -9.71 20.99 -20.69
C ALA A 292 -9.93 21.30 -19.20
N ILE A 293 -8.88 21.28 -18.38
CA ILE A 293 -9.01 21.37 -16.92
C ILE A 293 -8.89 22.78 -16.35
N GLY A 294 -8.35 23.74 -17.13
CA GLY A 294 -8.05 25.10 -16.67
C GLY A 294 -6.75 25.21 -15.87
N TYR A 295 -6.35 26.44 -15.54
CA TYR A 295 -5.15 26.74 -14.73
C TYR A 295 -5.43 26.80 -13.22
N ASP A 296 -6.70 26.73 -12.80
CA ASP A 296 -7.13 26.62 -11.41
C ASP A 296 -6.96 25.20 -10.84
N LYS A 297 -6.86 24.20 -11.72
CA LYS A 297 -6.70 22.78 -11.35
C LYS A 297 -5.25 22.33 -11.46
N THR A 298 -4.93 21.29 -10.71
CA THR A 298 -3.57 20.77 -10.62
C THR A 298 -3.25 19.89 -11.83
N LEU A 299 -2.09 20.15 -12.45
CA LEU A 299 -1.48 19.25 -13.42
C LEU A 299 -0.18 18.73 -12.81
N MET A 300 0.08 17.45 -12.99
CA MET A 300 1.34 16.80 -12.72
C MET A 300 1.87 16.20 -14.02
N VAL A 301 3.18 16.03 -14.13
CA VAL A 301 3.78 15.31 -15.25
C VAL A 301 4.73 14.24 -14.74
N ASP A 302 4.94 13.20 -15.54
CA ASP A 302 5.69 12.01 -15.15
C ASP A 302 6.47 11.46 -16.35
N ALA A 303 7.78 11.30 -16.18
CA ALA A 303 8.69 10.89 -17.23
C ALA A 303 9.17 9.45 -17.13
N ASN A 304 8.77 8.72 -16.08
CA ASN A 304 9.14 7.32 -15.86
C ASN A 304 10.65 7.04 -16.11
N GLN A 305 11.51 7.90 -15.55
CA GLN A 305 12.96 7.75 -15.45
C GLN A 305 13.75 7.94 -16.76
N ILE A 306 13.11 8.39 -17.83
CA ILE A 306 13.68 8.33 -19.18
C ILE A 306 14.87 9.27 -19.42
N TRP A 307 14.97 10.38 -18.70
CA TRP A 307 15.95 11.43 -18.99
C TRP A 307 17.23 11.34 -18.15
N GLU A 308 18.30 11.88 -18.73
CA GLU A 308 19.49 12.30 -17.98
C GLU A 308 19.24 13.62 -17.20
N VAL A 309 20.12 13.97 -16.26
CA VAL A 309 19.89 15.10 -15.34
C VAL A 309 19.75 16.45 -16.05
N GLU A 310 20.62 16.78 -17.01
CA GLU A 310 20.54 18.04 -17.77
C GLU A 310 19.31 18.07 -18.68
N GLU A 311 19.04 16.94 -19.32
CA GLU A 311 17.90 16.77 -20.21
C GLU A 311 16.59 17.01 -19.45
N ALA A 312 16.43 16.41 -18.27
CA ALA A 312 15.25 16.60 -17.43
C ALA A 312 15.00 18.08 -17.11
N VAL A 313 16.05 18.83 -16.76
CA VAL A 313 15.93 20.26 -16.45
C VAL A 313 15.51 21.05 -17.69
N ASP A 314 16.17 20.84 -18.82
CA ASP A 314 15.89 21.59 -20.05
C ASP A 314 14.52 21.24 -20.64
N TRP A 315 14.10 19.97 -20.55
CA TRP A 315 12.77 19.54 -20.95
C TRP A 315 11.69 20.22 -20.10
N MET A 316 11.86 20.23 -18.79
CA MET A 316 10.88 20.81 -17.87
C MET A 316 10.79 22.34 -17.96
N LYS A 317 11.88 23.04 -18.32
CA LYS A 317 11.82 24.48 -18.64
C LYS A 317 10.84 24.77 -19.78
N GLN A 318 10.75 23.89 -20.77
CA GLN A 318 9.84 24.04 -21.91
C GLN A 318 8.38 23.76 -21.54
N LEU A 319 8.16 22.84 -20.59
CA LEU A 319 6.83 22.49 -20.07
C LEU A 319 6.37 23.43 -18.94
N ALA A 320 7.25 24.27 -18.38
CA ALA A 320 6.94 25.17 -17.27
C ALA A 320 5.77 26.12 -17.54
N LYS A 321 5.54 26.51 -18.80
CA LYS A 321 4.38 27.32 -19.22
C LYS A 321 3.04 26.70 -18.84
N PHE A 322 2.96 25.37 -18.74
CA PHE A 322 1.76 24.65 -18.31
C PHE A 322 1.61 24.57 -16.81
N LYS A 323 2.54 25.10 -16.01
CA LYS A 323 2.51 25.13 -14.54
C LYS A 323 2.25 23.75 -13.90
N PRO A 324 3.05 22.71 -14.19
CA PRO A 324 2.94 21.45 -13.48
C PRO A 324 3.33 21.65 -12.00
N LEU A 325 2.59 21.01 -11.10
CA LEU A 325 2.90 20.99 -9.67
C LEU A 325 4.23 20.26 -9.41
N TRP A 326 4.41 19.12 -10.09
CA TRP A 326 5.64 18.34 -10.04
C TRP A 326 5.99 17.73 -11.39
N ILE A 327 7.26 17.37 -11.52
CA ILE A 327 7.74 16.31 -12.41
C ILE A 327 8.06 15.05 -11.58
N GLU A 328 7.52 13.93 -12.02
CA GLU A 328 7.68 12.62 -11.41
C GLU A 328 8.70 11.77 -12.16
N GLU A 329 9.54 11.09 -11.37
CA GLU A 329 10.66 10.27 -11.81
C GLU A 329 11.39 10.85 -13.04
N PRO A 330 11.96 12.06 -12.94
CA PRO A 330 12.62 12.70 -14.08
C PRO A 330 13.85 11.94 -14.58
N THR A 331 14.47 11.10 -13.74
CA THR A 331 15.67 10.32 -14.07
C THR A 331 15.69 9.01 -13.26
N SER A 332 16.79 8.26 -13.33
CA SER A 332 16.98 6.99 -12.63
C SER A 332 16.52 7.03 -11.16
N PRO A 333 15.75 6.03 -10.68
CA PRO A 333 15.22 6.01 -9.32
C PRO A 333 16.32 5.79 -8.26
N ASP A 334 17.52 5.40 -8.68
CA ASP A 334 18.70 5.26 -7.82
C ASP A 334 19.53 6.55 -7.73
N ASP A 335 19.33 7.53 -8.64
CA ASP A 335 20.15 8.75 -8.69
C ASP A 335 19.61 9.85 -7.77
N VAL A 336 19.93 9.71 -6.48
CA VAL A 336 19.58 10.67 -5.43
C VAL A 336 20.14 12.07 -5.73
N LEU A 337 21.37 12.15 -6.22
CA LEU A 337 22.05 13.43 -6.44
C LEU A 337 21.55 14.11 -7.72
N GLY A 338 21.24 13.33 -8.76
CA GLY A 338 20.55 13.80 -9.96
C GLY A 338 19.20 14.41 -9.63
N HIS A 339 18.36 13.70 -8.87
CA HIS A 339 17.09 14.23 -8.38
C HIS A 339 17.26 15.53 -7.57
N ALA A 340 18.24 15.60 -6.67
CA ALA A 340 18.54 16.83 -5.91
C ALA A 340 18.96 18.01 -6.79
N ARG A 341 19.76 17.75 -7.83
CA ARG A 341 20.13 18.76 -8.81
C ARG A 341 18.91 19.26 -9.60
N ILE A 342 18.10 18.34 -10.13
CA ILE A 342 16.87 18.68 -10.86
C ILE A 342 15.93 19.50 -9.98
N ALA A 343 15.68 19.05 -8.74
CA ALA A 343 14.82 19.75 -7.80
C ALA A 343 15.32 21.18 -7.50
N LYS A 344 16.63 21.35 -7.32
CA LYS A 344 17.23 22.69 -7.12
C LYS A 344 16.97 23.63 -8.30
N GLU A 345 17.05 23.12 -9.53
CA GLU A 345 16.90 23.93 -10.75
C GLU A 345 15.43 24.19 -11.13
N LEU A 346 14.51 23.30 -10.76
CA LEU A 346 13.08 23.42 -11.09
C LEU A 346 12.26 24.20 -10.04
N ARG A 347 12.67 24.21 -8.76
CA ARG A 347 11.99 24.98 -7.70
C ARG A 347 11.79 26.47 -8.04
N PRO A 348 12.77 27.20 -8.63
CA PRO A 348 12.57 28.59 -9.06
C PRO A 348 11.45 28.78 -10.10
N LEU A 349 11.11 27.73 -10.86
CA LEU A 349 10.01 27.72 -11.82
C LEU A 349 8.67 27.35 -11.17
N GLY A 350 8.65 27.06 -9.88
CA GLY A 350 7.47 26.61 -9.15
C GLY A 350 7.11 25.15 -9.37
N ILE A 351 8.05 24.34 -9.86
CA ILE A 351 7.85 22.91 -10.16
C ILE A 351 8.62 22.10 -9.12
N GLY A 352 7.92 21.24 -8.38
CA GLY A 352 8.55 20.28 -7.46
C GLY A 352 9.03 19.02 -8.17
N VAL A 353 9.82 18.20 -7.46
CA VAL A 353 10.18 16.85 -7.91
C VAL A 353 9.45 15.80 -7.07
N ALA A 354 8.84 14.82 -7.74
CA ALA A 354 8.25 13.64 -7.12
C ALA A 354 9.04 12.38 -7.55
N THR A 355 9.23 11.44 -6.64
CA THR A 355 9.77 10.10 -6.96
C THR A 355 9.42 9.12 -5.85
N GLY A 356 9.46 7.83 -6.18
CA GLY A 356 9.51 6.77 -5.17
C GLY A 356 8.84 5.45 -5.55
N GLU A 357 8.06 5.38 -6.64
CA GLU A 357 7.39 4.14 -7.08
C GLU A 357 8.38 3.00 -7.38
N MET A 358 9.59 3.35 -7.84
CA MET A 358 10.69 2.41 -8.08
C MET A 358 11.80 2.48 -7.03
N CYS A 359 11.65 3.30 -5.98
CA CYS A 359 12.66 3.43 -4.93
C CYS A 359 12.84 2.11 -4.18
N ALA A 360 14.09 1.67 -4.07
CA ALA A 360 14.40 0.29 -3.71
C ALA A 360 14.03 -0.10 -2.27
N ASN A 361 14.16 0.82 -1.31
CA ASN A 361 13.96 0.58 0.13
C ASN A 361 13.98 1.89 0.95
N ARG A 362 13.76 1.78 2.26
CA ARG A 362 13.79 2.91 3.20
C ARG A 362 15.13 3.65 3.24
N VAL A 363 16.26 3.01 2.89
CA VAL A 363 17.59 3.67 2.91
C VAL A 363 17.74 4.63 1.73
N ILE A 364 17.23 4.27 0.55
CA ILE A 364 17.21 5.21 -0.59
C ILE A 364 16.21 6.35 -0.31
N PHE A 365 15.03 6.06 0.24
CA PHE A 365 14.11 7.13 0.69
C PHE A 365 14.76 8.06 1.71
N LYS A 366 15.51 7.53 2.68
CA LYS A 366 16.27 8.33 3.65
C LYS A 366 17.20 9.32 2.96
N GLN A 367 17.99 8.84 1.99
CA GLN A 367 18.94 9.67 1.25
C GLN A 367 18.24 10.71 0.38
N MET A 368 17.17 10.32 -0.33
CA MET A 368 16.34 11.25 -1.10
C MET A 368 15.80 12.40 -0.25
N LEU A 369 15.27 12.08 0.94
CA LEU A 369 14.76 13.08 1.88
C LEU A 369 15.87 13.97 2.46
N GLN A 370 17.00 13.39 2.88
CA GLN A 370 18.13 14.14 3.44
C GLN A 370 18.79 15.08 2.42
N ALA A 371 18.88 14.66 1.16
CA ALA A 371 19.47 15.45 0.09
C ALA A 371 18.54 16.55 -0.44
N GLY A 372 17.28 16.59 0.00
CA GLY A 372 16.25 17.46 -0.59
C GLY A 372 16.00 17.12 -2.06
N ALA A 373 16.11 15.83 -2.41
CA ALA A 373 16.01 15.31 -3.76
C ALA A 373 14.57 15.25 -4.31
N LEU A 374 13.60 15.27 -3.40
CA LEU A 374 12.18 15.25 -3.73
C LEU A 374 11.41 16.23 -2.85
N ASP A 375 10.37 16.81 -3.41
CA ASP A 375 9.40 17.67 -2.74
C ASP A 375 8.10 16.90 -2.43
N TYR A 376 7.85 15.79 -3.12
CA TYR A 376 6.71 14.89 -2.94
C TYR A 376 7.20 13.43 -2.90
N CYS A 377 6.98 12.75 -1.77
CA CYS A 377 7.43 11.38 -1.57
C CYS A 377 6.35 10.40 -2.05
N GLN A 378 6.69 9.52 -2.97
CA GLN A 378 5.74 8.54 -3.50
C GLN A 378 6.07 7.16 -2.96
N ILE A 379 5.35 6.75 -1.91
CA ILE A 379 5.44 5.36 -1.46
C ILE A 379 4.70 4.45 -2.44
N ASP A 380 5.08 3.18 -2.46
CA ASP A 380 4.37 2.14 -3.20
C ASP A 380 4.17 0.91 -2.30
N SER A 381 2.94 0.38 -2.28
CA SER A 381 2.54 -0.73 -1.40
C SER A 381 3.20 -2.08 -1.74
N ALA A 382 3.71 -2.23 -2.97
CA ALA A 382 4.20 -3.47 -3.54
C ALA A 382 5.71 -3.47 -3.86
N ARG A 383 6.37 -2.30 -3.87
CA ARG A 383 7.78 -2.11 -4.26
C ARG A 383 8.76 -2.50 -3.16
N ILE A 384 8.56 -1.92 -1.98
CA ILE A 384 9.44 -2.10 -0.81
C ILE A 384 8.82 -3.14 0.13
N GLY A 385 9.51 -3.52 1.21
CA GLY A 385 9.22 -4.67 2.07
C GLY A 385 7.92 -4.58 2.89
N GLY A 386 6.80 -4.34 2.24
CA GLY A 386 5.46 -4.25 2.78
C GLY A 386 5.27 -3.09 3.77
N VAL A 387 4.16 -3.18 4.52
CA VAL A 387 3.72 -2.15 5.47
C VAL A 387 4.82 -1.78 6.47
N ASN A 388 5.59 -2.74 7.00
CA ASN A 388 6.66 -2.50 7.98
C ASN A 388 7.66 -1.44 7.49
N GLU A 389 8.09 -1.56 6.22
CA GLU A 389 9.08 -0.66 5.65
C GLU A 389 8.45 0.69 5.26
N ILE A 390 7.22 0.66 4.76
CA ILE A 390 6.49 1.87 4.38
C ILE A 390 6.20 2.76 5.60
N LEU A 391 5.86 2.19 6.76
CA LEU A 391 5.71 2.93 8.01
C LEU A 391 6.99 3.70 8.36
N ALA A 392 8.17 3.13 8.11
CA ALA A 392 9.45 3.82 8.31
C ALA A 392 9.59 5.04 7.38
N VAL A 393 9.18 4.91 6.12
CA VAL A 393 9.22 6.01 5.14
C VAL A 393 8.29 7.14 5.54
N TYR A 394 7.05 6.85 5.97
CA TYR A 394 6.13 7.87 6.49
C TYR A 394 6.71 8.64 7.69
N LEU A 395 7.34 7.94 8.63
CA LEU A 395 7.96 8.58 9.80
C LEU A 395 9.11 9.51 9.40
N MET A 396 9.96 9.08 8.46
CA MET A 396 11.03 9.93 7.92
C MET A 396 10.47 11.14 7.16
N ALA A 397 9.48 10.93 6.29
CA ALA A 397 8.84 12.00 5.53
C ALA A 397 8.14 13.01 6.45
N LYS A 398 7.45 12.54 7.50
CA LYS A 398 6.87 13.40 8.54
C LYS A 398 7.93 14.22 9.27
N LYS A 399 9.05 13.58 9.67
CA LYS A 399 10.12 14.26 10.40
C LYS A 399 10.82 15.32 9.55
N LEU A 400 10.98 15.06 8.25
CA LEU A 400 11.63 15.97 7.30
C LEU A 400 10.62 16.88 6.57
N ASN A 401 9.36 16.87 6.98
CA ASN A 401 8.27 17.71 6.47
C ASN A 401 8.05 17.62 4.96
N VAL A 402 8.13 16.40 4.41
CA VAL A 402 7.84 16.11 3.01
C VAL A 402 6.45 15.46 2.91
N PRO A 403 5.54 15.99 2.06
CA PRO A 403 4.24 15.36 1.83
C PRO A 403 4.40 14.01 1.12
N VAL A 404 3.62 13.03 1.57
CA VAL A 404 3.52 11.73 0.91
C VAL A 404 2.32 11.74 -0.04
N CYS A 405 2.57 11.49 -1.32
CA CYS A 405 1.56 11.31 -2.37
C CYS A 405 1.73 9.92 -2.96
N PRO A 406 1.02 8.90 -2.44
CA PRO A 406 1.29 7.53 -2.83
C PRO A 406 1.10 7.27 -4.31
N HIS A 407 2.02 6.48 -4.88
CA HIS A 407 1.85 5.88 -6.19
C HIS A 407 0.76 4.81 -6.14
N ALA A 408 -0.03 4.75 -7.21
CA ALA A 408 -1.02 3.72 -7.46
C ALA A 408 -1.09 3.44 -8.97
N GLY A 409 -2.16 2.84 -9.47
CA GLY A 409 -2.14 2.28 -10.84
C GLY A 409 -1.38 0.96 -10.88
N GLY A 410 -1.53 0.18 -11.95
CA GLY A 410 -1.23 -1.26 -11.89
C GLY A 410 -2.39 -2.07 -11.31
N VAL A 411 -2.12 -3.30 -10.85
CA VAL A 411 -3.13 -4.17 -10.24
C VAL A 411 -3.03 -4.17 -8.71
N GLY A 412 -4.10 -3.79 -8.03
CA GLY A 412 -4.20 -3.85 -6.56
C GLY A 412 -3.52 -2.72 -5.79
N LEU A 413 -2.79 -1.82 -6.45
CA LEU A 413 -2.07 -0.74 -5.76
C LEU A 413 -3.03 0.30 -5.18
N CYS A 414 -4.11 0.64 -5.90
CA CYS A 414 -5.19 1.49 -5.39
C CYS A 414 -5.82 0.88 -4.13
N GLU A 415 -6.10 -0.42 -4.18
CA GLU A 415 -6.71 -1.19 -3.10
C GLU A 415 -5.84 -1.19 -1.84
N MET A 416 -4.52 -1.34 -1.99
CA MET A 416 -3.60 -1.38 -0.86
C MET A 416 -3.26 0.03 -0.34
N VAL A 417 -2.74 0.89 -1.21
CA VAL A 417 -2.07 2.13 -0.78
C VAL A 417 -3.02 3.11 -0.07
N GLN A 418 -4.33 3.03 -0.37
CA GLN A 418 -5.36 3.81 0.33
C GLN A 418 -5.32 3.58 1.85
N HIS A 419 -5.06 2.35 2.31
CA HIS A 419 -5.05 2.05 3.74
C HIS A 419 -3.91 2.77 4.46
N LEU A 420 -2.76 2.88 3.79
CA LEU A 420 -1.55 3.47 4.35
C LEU A 420 -1.69 4.98 4.48
N GLN A 421 -2.24 5.63 3.46
CA GLN A 421 -2.48 7.08 3.49
C GLN A 421 -3.60 7.46 4.48
N MET A 422 -4.63 6.62 4.60
CA MET A 422 -5.68 6.77 5.61
C MET A 422 -5.12 6.67 7.03
N TRP A 423 -4.24 5.70 7.29
CA TRP A 423 -3.51 5.62 8.55
C TRP A 423 -2.65 6.86 8.81
N ASP A 424 -1.90 7.34 7.81
CA ASP A 424 -1.07 8.54 7.92
C ASP A 424 -1.89 9.75 8.37
N PHE A 425 -3.02 10.00 7.72
CA PHE A 425 -3.89 11.12 8.08
C PHE A 425 -4.43 11.01 9.49
N VAL A 426 -4.93 9.84 9.89
CA VAL A 426 -5.51 9.67 11.23
C VAL A 426 -4.43 9.73 12.32
N SER A 427 -3.33 9.00 12.14
CA SER A 427 -2.38 8.68 13.21
C SER A 427 -1.07 9.47 13.18
N LEU A 428 -0.73 10.16 12.09
CA LEU A 428 0.59 10.79 11.93
C LEU A 428 0.55 12.25 11.48
N THR A 429 0.00 12.55 10.29
CA THR A 429 0.08 13.89 9.70
C THR A 429 -1.11 14.77 10.04
N GLY A 430 -2.33 14.26 9.98
CA GLY A 430 -3.55 15.02 10.24
C GLY A 430 -3.96 16.01 9.16
N THR A 431 -3.39 15.95 7.97
CA THR A 431 -3.65 16.90 6.89
C THR A 431 -3.68 16.23 5.52
N THR A 432 -4.49 16.77 4.61
CA THR A 432 -4.51 16.42 3.18
C THR A 432 -3.85 17.51 2.33
N GLU A 433 -3.33 18.58 2.94
CA GLU A 433 -2.62 19.63 2.22
C GLU A 433 -1.41 19.05 1.49
N LYS A 434 -1.34 19.28 0.17
CA LYS A 434 -0.31 18.76 -0.72
C LYS A 434 -0.19 17.23 -0.71
N ARG A 435 -1.24 16.50 -0.31
CA ARG A 435 -1.26 15.04 -0.22
C ARG A 435 -2.48 14.51 -0.94
N LEU A 436 -2.23 13.73 -1.98
CA LEU A 436 -3.26 13.08 -2.79
C LEU A 436 -2.85 11.63 -3.03
N ILE A 437 -3.82 10.74 -3.17
CA ILE A 437 -3.59 9.35 -3.58
C ILE A 437 -3.81 9.27 -5.09
N GLU A 438 -2.90 8.63 -5.80
CA GLU A 438 -3.10 8.36 -7.22
C GLU A 438 -4.31 7.44 -7.46
N TYR A 439 -5.03 7.65 -8.56
CA TYR A 439 -6.12 6.80 -8.99
C TYR A 439 -6.08 6.54 -10.50
N VAL A 440 -6.17 5.25 -10.84
CA VAL A 440 -6.34 4.72 -12.20
C VAL A 440 -7.55 3.80 -12.15
N ASP A 441 -8.45 3.90 -13.12
CA ASP A 441 -9.75 3.21 -13.16
C ASP A 441 -9.62 1.89 -13.94
N GLN A 442 -8.80 0.96 -13.41
CA GLN A 442 -8.43 -0.28 -14.09
C GLN A 442 -8.29 -1.44 -13.09
N GLN A 443 -8.72 -2.64 -13.49
CA GLN A 443 -8.54 -3.92 -12.78
C GLN A 443 -9.24 -4.05 -11.42
N HIS A 444 -9.96 -3.04 -10.94
CA HIS A 444 -10.72 -3.07 -9.69
C HIS A 444 -11.77 -4.18 -9.67
N GLU A 445 -12.36 -4.51 -10.82
CA GLU A 445 -13.39 -5.54 -10.96
C GLU A 445 -12.93 -6.94 -10.51
N HIS A 446 -11.62 -7.16 -10.39
CA HIS A 446 -11.04 -8.44 -9.99
C HIS A 446 -11.01 -8.65 -8.46
N PHE A 447 -11.20 -7.59 -7.67
CA PHE A 447 -11.10 -7.64 -6.21
C PHE A 447 -12.46 -7.85 -5.53
N GLU A 448 -12.48 -8.57 -4.40
CA GLU A 448 -13.69 -8.71 -3.57
C GLU A 448 -14.04 -7.41 -2.81
N ASP A 449 -13.06 -6.54 -2.62
CA ASP A 449 -13.19 -5.26 -1.94
C ASP A 449 -12.45 -4.17 -2.75
N PRO A 450 -12.99 -3.78 -3.92
CA PRO A 450 -12.33 -2.82 -4.79
C PRO A 450 -12.27 -1.43 -4.14
N ALA A 451 -11.26 -0.63 -4.54
CA ALA A 451 -11.22 0.76 -4.15
C ALA A 451 -12.47 1.52 -4.62
N VAL A 452 -13.04 2.35 -3.75
CA VAL A 452 -14.23 3.15 -4.05
C VAL A 452 -13.86 4.63 -4.00
N VAL A 453 -13.94 5.31 -5.14
CA VAL A 453 -13.71 6.76 -5.23
C VAL A 453 -15.02 7.49 -5.49
N GLN A 454 -15.36 8.45 -4.63
CA GLN A 454 -16.55 9.29 -4.75
C GLN A 454 -16.16 10.75 -4.71
N LYS A 455 -16.59 11.55 -5.69
CA LYS A 455 -16.25 12.98 -5.80
C LYS A 455 -14.73 13.21 -5.66
N ALA A 456 -13.94 12.41 -6.37
CA ALA A 456 -12.48 12.38 -6.29
C ALA A 456 -11.88 12.15 -4.89
N HIS A 457 -12.58 11.43 -4.01
CA HIS A 457 -12.05 11.00 -2.72
C HIS A 457 -12.16 9.48 -2.58
N TYR A 458 -11.07 8.82 -2.20
CA TYR A 458 -11.05 7.43 -1.75
C TYR A 458 -11.88 7.29 -0.49
N MET A 459 -12.92 6.47 -0.55
CA MET A 459 -13.76 6.17 0.61
C MET A 459 -13.11 5.06 1.43
N PRO A 460 -13.09 5.17 2.78
CA PRO A 460 -12.43 4.18 3.62
C PRO A 460 -13.02 2.78 3.45
N PRO A 461 -12.18 1.76 3.18
CA PRO A 461 -12.63 0.37 3.16
C PRO A 461 -13.26 -0.02 4.49
N SER A 462 -14.32 -0.83 4.44
CA SER A 462 -15.06 -1.29 5.62
C SER A 462 -14.88 -2.78 5.91
N LYS A 463 -14.45 -3.57 4.91
CA LYS A 463 -14.28 -5.02 5.06
C LYS A 463 -12.94 -5.38 5.73
N PRO A 464 -12.87 -6.50 6.46
CA PRO A 464 -11.61 -6.96 7.03
C PRO A 464 -10.55 -7.31 6.00
N GLY A 465 -9.30 -6.95 6.30
CA GLY A 465 -8.15 -7.21 5.44
C GLY A 465 -7.55 -5.96 4.80
N TYR A 466 -6.69 -6.20 3.81
CA TYR A 466 -5.92 -5.20 3.08
C TYR A 466 -6.47 -4.97 1.65
N SER A 467 -7.72 -5.37 1.41
CA SER A 467 -8.39 -5.27 0.10
C SER A 467 -7.66 -5.97 -1.05
N THR A 468 -6.80 -6.94 -0.73
CA THR A 468 -5.95 -7.69 -1.70
C THR A 468 -6.59 -8.96 -2.23
N LYS A 469 -7.72 -9.40 -1.67
CA LYS A 469 -8.33 -10.69 -2.06
C LYS A 469 -8.99 -10.58 -3.43
N PHE A 470 -8.48 -11.33 -4.39
CA PHE A 470 -9.12 -11.52 -5.69
C PHE A 470 -10.40 -12.35 -5.59
N LYS A 471 -11.33 -12.11 -6.52
CA LYS A 471 -12.45 -13.00 -6.79
C LYS A 471 -11.93 -14.32 -7.38
N ASP A 472 -12.51 -15.44 -6.96
CA ASP A 472 -12.14 -16.77 -7.46
C ASP A 472 -12.22 -16.89 -8.99
N GLU A 473 -13.20 -16.23 -9.61
CA GLU A 473 -13.33 -16.20 -11.07
C GLU A 473 -12.14 -15.52 -11.75
N SER A 474 -11.65 -14.41 -11.20
CA SER A 474 -10.50 -13.71 -11.77
C SER A 474 -9.23 -14.57 -11.72
N LEU A 475 -9.04 -15.34 -10.65
CA LEU A 475 -7.93 -16.30 -10.58
C LEU A 475 -8.08 -17.43 -11.61
N ARG A 476 -9.29 -17.97 -11.81
CA ARG A 476 -9.53 -19.00 -12.84
C ARG A 476 -9.24 -18.49 -14.25
N ASP A 477 -9.43 -17.20 -14.49
CA ASP A 477 -9.31 -16.60 -15.81
C ASP A 477 -7.89 -16.16 -16.14
N TYR A 478 -7.21 -15.55 -15.16
CA TYR A 478 -5.99 -14.76 -15.40
C TYR A 478 -4.72 -15.30 -14.75
N VAL A 479 -4.76 -16.45 -14.06
CA VAL A 479 -3.53 -17.14 -13.65
C VAL A 479 -2.74 -17.55 -14.88
N TYR A 480 -1.48 -17.14 -14.98
CA TYR A 480 -0.64 -17.41 -16.14
C TYR A 480 0.15 -18.71 -15.98
N PRO A 481 0.32 -19.53 -17.04
CA PRO A 481 -0.30 -19.43 -18.37
C PRO A 481 -1.62 -20.21 -18.49
N ALA A 482 -2.08 -20.86 -17.43
CA ALA A 482 -3.12 -21.89 -17.50
C ALA A 482 -4.57 -21.37 -17.39
N GLY A 483 -4.76 -20.09 -17.06
CA GLY A 483 -6.06 -19.46 -16.88
C GLY A 483 -6.91 -19.48 -18.16
N ARG A 484 -8.24 -19.51 -18.00
CA ARG A 484 -9.19 -19.65 -19.12
C ARG A 484 -8.96 -18.60 -20.22
N GLU A 485 -8.73 -17.35 -19.84
CA GLU A 485 -8.53 -16.27 -20.81
C GLU A 485 -7.17 -16.35 -21.49
N TRP A 486 -6.11 -16.73 -20.78
CA TRP A 486 -4.79 -16.97 -21.39
C TRP A 486 -4.84 -18.11 -22.42
N GLN A 487 -5.45 -19.24 -22.06
CA GLN A 487 -5.62 -20.38 -22.97
C GLN A 487 -6.44 -20.02 -24.21
N ARG A 488 -7.50 -19.22 -24.04
CA ARG A 488 -8.30 -18.70 -25.15
C ARG A 488 -7.44 -17.81 -26.07
N MET A 489 -6.71 -16.86 -25.51
CA MET A 489 -5.86 -15.92 -26.27
C MET A 489 -4.73 -16.61 -27.02
N PHE A 490 -4.12 -17.67 -26.45
CA PHE A 490 -3.12 -18.47 -27.16
C PHE A 490 -3.73 -19.23 -28.34
N LYS A 491 -4.91 -19.83 -28.17
CA LYS A 491 -5.61 -20.56 -29.23
C LYS A 491 -6.04 -19.64 -30.38
N GLU A 492 -6.44 -18.42 -30.07
CA GLU A 492 -6.83 -17.40 -31.05
C GLU A 492 -5.63 -16.69 -31.71
N GLY A 493 -4.40 -16.92 -31.20
CA GLY A 493 -3.20 -16.26 -31.71
C GLY A 493 -3.07 -14.79 -31.33
N VAL A 494 -3.83 -14.33 -30.32
CA VAL A 494 -3.74 -12.96 -29.78
C VAL A 494 -2.41 -12.77 -29.03
N PHE A 495 -2.01 -13.79 -28.27
CA PHE A 495 -0.70 -13.87 -27.64
C PHE A 495 0.05 -15.13 -28.09
N PRO A 496 1.38 -15.10 -28.17
CA PRO A 496 2.15 -16.32 -28.37
C PRO A 496 1.99 -17.22 -27.13
N ALA A 497 1.80 -18.52 -27.35
CA ALA A 497 1.87 -19.50 -26.27
C ALA A 497 3.28 -19.45 -25.63
N PRO A 498 3.39 -19.60 -24.29
CA PRO A 498 4.70 -19.71 -23.65
C PRO A 498 5.47 -20.90 -24.22
N THR A 499 6.77 -20.71 -24.40
CA THR A 499 7.71 -21.80 -24.67
C THR A 499 8.09 -22.49 -23.36
N ASP A 500 8.18 -23.82 -23.38
CA ASP A 500 8.57 -24.65 -22.22
C ASP A 500 9.94 -24.28 -21.62
#